data_AF-A0A0E0NQF5-F1
#
_entry.id   AF-A0A0E0NQF5-F1
#
_cell.length_a   1.000
_cell.length_b   1.000
_cell.length_c   1.000
_cell.angle_alpha   90.00
_cell.angle_beta   90.00
_cell.angle_gamma   90.00
#
_symmetry.space_group_name_H-M   'P 1'
#
loop_
_entity.id
_entity.type
_entity.pdbx_description
1 polymer ?
#
loop_
_entity_poly.entity_id
_entity_poly.type
_entity_poly.pdbx_seq_one_letter_code
_entity_poly.pdbx_strand_id
1 'polypeptide(L)'
;MIHHPSSVVDLLIDSVKHKFDYNVPWNSECGFIKDTYFAPNMALHERLNKFRQQQERCQTTLSSIAANQASTPRSNITRWVQPTNGPSTPAKPPQRKFSDDTERLQRINSVRKSPAAAQIKIVIELLEKTRQALTADQINEATYVHIHGNKEVFDRLKNNPKVHFVGNLFSYKSKYGVNGKDKLLSLIRKFPDGLAVAEIKDAYLAVLEDLKALKASGDVCLVASTTKSDEGVVYPEIDPMSKIKFDDDLKEPVRYLLPRDMLDIEKELQKNGQPTRTNAAKRRADAQILLYPPKPNKSKKKPRGLTSRTKLTNAHLPELFMDLKT
;
A
#
# COMPACT_ATOMS: atom_id res chain seq x y z
N MET A 1 18.35 21.81 -43.08
CA MET A 1 17.51 22.14 -41.91
C MET A 1 16.48 21.05 -41.74
N ILE A 2 16.77 20.08 -40.89
CA ILE A 2 15.85 18.99 -40.53
C ILE A 2 15.93 18.89 -39.02
N HIS A 3 14.83 19.24 -38.36
CA HIS A 3 14.63 19.09 -36.93
C HIS A 3 13.99 17.71 -36.67
N HIS A 4 14.60 16.95 -35.77
CA HIS A 4 13.88 15.94 -35.00
C HIS A 4 14.10 16.17 -33.49
N PRO A 5 13.06 15.98 -32.67
CA PRO A 5 13.09 16.18 -31.23
C PRO A 5 13.52 14.90 -30.52
N SER A 6 14.51 15.05 -29.65
CA SER A 6 14.85 14.13 -28.56
C SER A 6 14.48 14.89 -27.29
N SER A 7 13.98 14.37 -26.18
CA SER A 7 13.56 13.05 -25.72
C SER A 7 13.16 13.33 -24.26
N VAL A 8 12.07 12.71 -23.80
CA VAL A 8 11.29 13.09 -22.61
C VAL A 8 11.92 12.56 -21.30
N VAL A 9 13.18 12.90 -21.00
CA VAL A 9 13.90 12.36 -19.81
C VAL A 9 14.38 13.44 -18.84
N ASP A 10 14.15 14.73 -19.13
CA ASP A 10 14.64 15.84 -18.29
C ASP A 10 13.58 16.50 -17.39
N LEU A 11 12.44 15.84 -17.12
CA LEU A 11 11.41 16.36 -16.23
C LEU A 11 10.86 15.26 -15.31
N LEU A 12 11.57 14.89 -14.22
CA LEU A 12 10.94 14.51 -12.93
C LEU A 12 11.92 14.17 -11.77
N ILE A 13 12.86 15.04 -11.41
CA ILE A 13 13.43 15.01 -10.04
C ILE A 13 13.49 16.44 -9.51
N ASP A 14 12.32 16.99 -9.20
CA ASP A 14 12.20 18.33 -8.59
C ASP A 14 11.09 18.38 -7.54
N SER A 15 11.01 17.36 -6.67
CA SER A 15 10.00 17.35 -5.61
C SER A 15 10.44 16.60 -4.35
N VAL A 16 11.54 17.01 -3.70
CA VAL A 16 11.68 16.95 -2.24
C VAL A 16 12.71 18.00 -1.79
N LYS A 17 12.32 19.28 -1.72
CA LYS A 17 12.97 20.29 -0.85
C LYS A 17 12.17 21.59 -0.85
N HIS A 18 11.04 21.59 -0.15
CA HIS A 18 10.45 22.83 0.33
C HIS A 18 9.55 22.56 1.54
N LYS A 19 10.09 22.79 2.74
CA LYS A 19 9.40 23.35 3.92
C LYS A 19 10.34 23.28 5.12
N PHE A 20 10.86 24.45 5.50
CA PHE A 20 10.80 25.04 6.84
C PHE A 20 11.91 26.08 6.96
N ASP A 21 11.66 27.26 6.37
CA ASP A 21 12.23 28.51 6.87
C ASP A 21 11.20 29.10 7.83
N TYR A 22 11.55 29.17 9.11
CA TYR A 22 10.99 30.17 10.03
C TYR A 22 12.14 30.77 10.82
N ASN A 23 12.50 31.97 10.36
CA ASN A 23 13.27 32.96 11.07
C ASN A 23 12.37 33.59 12.13
N VAL A 24 12.72 33.52 13.42
CA VAL A 24 12.09 34.32 14.50
C VAL A 24 13.19 34.72 15.50
N PRO A 25 13.20 35.99 15.97
CA PRO A 25 14.40 36.64 16.48
C PRO A 25 14.62 36.47 17.98
N TRP A 26 15.86 36.78 18.36
CA TRP A 26 16.39 36.93 19.70
C TRP A 26 15.43 37.66 20.65
N ASN A 27 15.17 37.05 21.80
CA ASN A 27 14.83 37.79 23.00
C ASN A 27 15.51 37.19 24.22
N SER A 28 15.96 38.12 25.05
CA SER A 28 16.77 37.99 26.25
C SER A 28 16.04 37.28 27.40
N GLU A 29 16.86 36.90 28.39
CA GLU A 29 16.53 36.38 29.72
C GLU A 29 16.41 34.86 29.84
N CYS A 30 17.44 34.26 30.43
CA CYS A 30 17.38 33.66 31.77
C CYS A 30 18.73 33.00 32.12
N GLY A 31 19.09 33.08 33.41
CA GLY A 31 19.58 31.88 34.10
C GLY A 31 21.08 31.68 34.21
N PHE A 32 21.66 32.41 35.15
CA PHE A 32 22.83 32.06 35.95
C PHE A 32 22.91 30.55 36.31
N ILE A 33 23.88 29.81 35.80
CA ILE A 33 24.54 28.68 36.49
C ILE A 33 26.02 28.69 36.13
N LYS A 34 26.86 28.94 37.14
CA LYS A 34 28.31 28.74 37.10
C LYS A 34 28.64 27.27 37.33
N ASP A 35 29.85 26.93 36.89
CA ASP A 35 30.65 25.76 37.23
C ASP A 35 30.40 24.52 36.37
N THR A 36 31.33 24.23 35.44
CA THR A 36 32.42 23.26 35.69
C THR A 36 33.20 22.86 34.42
N TYR A 37 34.51 22.65 34.58
CA TYR A 37 35.49 21.92 33.75
C TYR A 37 35.96 22.49 32.41
N PHE A 38 37.06 23.24 32.53
CA PHE A 38 38.06 23.58 31.54
C PHE A 38 38.88 22.34 31.11
N ALA A 39 38.48 21.61 30.06
CA ALA A 39 39.36 20.76 29.22
C ALA A 39 38.65 20.19 27.97
N PRO A 40 38.69 20.87 26.81
CA PRO A 40 38.73 20.15 25.52
C PRO A 40 39.68 20.73 24.47
N ASN A 41 40.49 21.75 24.80
CA ASN A 41 41.21 22.52 23.76
C ASN A 41 42.47 21.83 23.18
N MET A 42 43.09 20.91 23.93
CA MET A 42 44.31 20.22 23.49
C MET A 42 44.07 19.18 22.38
N ALA A 43 42.95 18.46 22.43
CA ALA A 43 42.62 17.41 21.45
C ALA A 43 42.22 17.98 20.08
N LEU A 44 41.62 19.19 20.05
CA LEU A 44 41.28 19.88 18.80
C LEU A 44 42.54 20.40 18.10
N HIS A 45 43.45 21.03 18.86
CA HIS A 45 44.70 21.55 18.31
C HIS A 45 45.58 20.45 17.72
N GLU A 46 45.65 19.29 18.39
CA GLU A 46 46.41 18.16 17.88
C GLU A 46 45.82 17.62 16.56
N ARG A 47 44.49 17.55 16.45
CA ARG A 47 43.80 17.17 15.20
C ARG A 47 44.05 18.18 14.08
N LEU A 48 44.02 19.47 14.40
CA LEU A 48 44.25 20.54 13.42
C LEU A 48 45.69 20.51 12.89
N ASN A 49 46.66 20.26 13.77
CA ASN A 49 48.07 20.14 13.40
C ASN A 49 48.32 18.91 12.52
N LYS A 50 47.71 17.75 12.86
CA LYS A 50 47.77 16.55 12.02
C LYS A 50 47.16 16.79 10.63
N PHE A 51 46.05 17.50 10.56
CA PHE A 51 45.42 17.86 9.29
C PHE A 51 46.30 18.80 8.45
N ARG A 52 46.87 19.84 9.06
CA ARG A 52 47.79 20.77 8.38
C ARG A 52 49.03 20.04 7.86
N GLN A 53 49.63 19.17 8.70
CA GLN A 53 50.77 18.35 8.32
C GLN A 53 50.45 17.39 7.16
N GLN A 54 49.23 16.85 7.12
CA GLN A 54 48.77 16.04 5.99
C GLN A 54 48.65 16.87 4.70
N GLN A 55 48.14 18.11 4.77
CA GLN A 55 48.07 18.99 3.62
C GLN A 55 49.47 19.36 3.08
N GLU A 56 50.42 19.65 3.97
CA GLU A 56 51.82 19.93 3.59
C GLU A 56 52.48 18.72 2.92
N ARG A 57 52.22 17.50 3.41
CA ARG A 57 52.70 16.26 2.77
C ARG A 57 52.12 16.06 1.36
N CYS A 58 50.83 16.35 1.17
CA CYS A 58 50.21 16.27 -0.15
C CYS A 58 50.81 17.30 -1.12
N GLN A 59 51.02 18.54 -0.67
CA GLN A 59 51.61 19.59 -1.51
C GLN A 59 53.07 19.29 -1.87
N THR A 60 53.88 18.83 -0.91
CA THR A 60 55.28 18.43 -1.16
C THR A 60 55.38 17.25 -2.13
N THR A 61 54.47 16.29 -2.05
CA THR A 61 54.40 15.15 -2.98
C THR A 61 54.00 15.60 -4.40
N LEU A 62 53.06 16.53 -4.53
CA LEU A 62 52.70 17.08 -5.84
C LEU A 62 53.83 17.91 -6.45
N SER A 63 54.52 18.71 -5.65
CA SER A 63 55.69 19.49 -6.10
C SER A 63 56.86 18.61 -6.50
N SER A 64 57.12 17.49 -5.81
CA SER A 64 58.19 16.55 -6.19
C SER A 64 57.86 15.80 -7.48
N ILE A 65 56.59 15.42 -7.71
CA ILE A 65 56.14 14.82 -8.96
C ILE A 65 56.28 15.82 -10.12
N ALA A 66 55.87 17.08 -9.93
CA ALA A 66 56.01 18.13 -10.93
C ALA A 66 57.49 18.43 -11.25
N ALA A 67 58.34 18.49 -10.22
CA ALA A 67 59.78 18.69 -10.39
C ALA A 67 60.45 17.52 -11.11
N ASN A 68 60.06 16.28 -10.82
CA ASN A 68 60.56 15.07 -11.51
C ASN A 68 60.10 14.98 -12.97
N GLN A 69 58.95 15.56 -13.31
CA GLN A 69 58.53 15.69 -14.71
C GLN A 69 59.30 16.80 -15.43
N ALA A 70 59.67 17.89 -14.74
CA ALA A 70 60.45 18.99 -15.28
C ALA A 70 61.96 18.69 -15.39
N SER A 71 62.48 17.72 -14.64
CA SER A 71 63.91 17.41 -14.57
C SER A 71 64.35 16.20 -15.42
N THR A 72 63.46 15.59 -16.22
CA THR A 72 63.90 14.62 -17.24
C THR A 72 64.57 15.35 -18.40
N PRO A 73 65.88 15.19 -18.64
CA PRO A 73 66.49 15.67 -19.86
C PRO A 73 65.94 14.79 -20.99
N ARG A 74 65.38 15.43 -22.01
CA ARG A 74 64.97 14.81 -23.27
C ARG A 74 66.24 14.23 -23.92
N SER A 75 66.58 12.97 -23.62
CA SER A 75 67.68 12.28 -24.27
C SER A 75 67.25 11.96 -25.70
N ASN A 76 67.86 12.66 -26.64
CA ASN A 76 67.83 12.36 -28.06
C ASN A 76 68.40 10.95 -28.28
N ILE A 77 67.52 9.97 -28.51
CA ILE A 77 67.89 8.74 -29.23
C ILE A 77 66.93 8.60 -30.41
N THR A 78 67.36 9.21 -31.52
CA THR A 78 67.01 8.79 -32.87
C THR A 78 67.66 7.44 -33.14
N ARG A 79 66.87 6.37 -33.18
CA ARG A 79 67.11 5.27 -34.12
C ARG A 79 65.81 4.55 -34.43
N TRP A 80 65.28 4.88 -35.60
CA TRP A 80 64.27 4.12 -36.31
C TRP A 80 64.68 2.65 -36.43
N VAL A 81 63.85 1.75 -35.92
CA VAL A 81 63.63 0.41 -36.49
C VAL A 81 62.14 0.13 -36.38
N GLN A 82 61.44 0.17 -37.51
CA GLN A 82 60.10 -0.41 -37.63
C GLN A 82 60.22 -1.94 -37.70
N PRO A 83 59.27 -2.68 -37.11
CA PRO A 83 58.80 -3.91 -37.70
C PRO A 83 57.38 -3.73 -38.24
N THR A 84 57.26 -4.10 -39.50
CA THR A 84 56.05 -4.22 -40.30
C THR A 84 55.12 -5.34 -39.80
N ASN A 85 53.81 -5.07 -39.88
CA ASN A 85 52.68 -6.00 -40.02
C ASN A 85 52.16 -6.78 -38.79
N GLY A 86 50.99 -6.34 -38.31
CA GLY A 86 50.05 -7.15 -37.52
C GLY A 86 48.67 -6.48 -37.46
N PRO A 87 47.56 -7.14 -37.81
CA PRO A 87 46.23 -6.55 -37.78
C PRO A 87 45.57 -6.76 -36.40
N SER A 88 45.15 -5.67 -35.75
CA SER A 88 44.08 -5.61 -34.73
C SER A 88 44.24 -4.33 -33.93
N THR A 89 43.52 -3.29 -34.31
CA THR A 89 43.21 -2.16 -33.42
C THR A 89 42.22 -2.64 -32.35
N PRO A 90 42.56 -2.62 -31.05
CA PRO A 90 41.54 -2.55 -30.01
C PRO A 90 40.97 -1.14 -30.08
N ALA A 91 39.65 -1.02 -30.22
CA ALA A 91 38.96 0.25 -30.13
C ALA A 91 39.41 0.99 -28.85
N LYS A 92 39.97 2.18 -29.04
CA LYS A 92 40.40 3.08 -27.97
C LYS A 92 39.24 3.22 -26.97
N PRO A 93 39.43 2.92 -25.67
CA PRO A 93 38.36 3.11 -24.71
C PRO A 93 37.94 4.60 -24.75
N PRO A 94 36.63 4.90 -24.72
CA PRO A 94 36.18 6.28 -24.75
C PRO A 94 36.83 7.01 -23.59
N GLN A 95 37.57 8.09 -23.88
CA GLN A 95 38.13 8.96 -22.86
C GLN A 95 36.96 9.60 -22.09
N ARG A 96 36.56 8.96 -21.00
CA ARG A 96 35.57 9.52 -20.07
C ARG A 96 36.21 10.71 -19.37
N LYS A 97 35.43 11.79 -19.24
CA LYS A 97 35.88 12.98 -18.55
C LYS A 97 36.04 12.63 -17.07
N PHE A 98 37.15 13.08 -16.46
CA PHE A 98 37.51 12.76 -15.08
C PHE A 98 36.40 13.09 -14.05
N SER A 99 35.60 14.12 -14.32
CA SER A 99 34.44 14.50 -13.49
C SER A 99 33.35 13.43 -13.51
N ASP A 100 32.96 12.96 -14.70
CA ASP A 100 31.90 11.96 -14.87
C ASP A 100 32.29 10.61 -14.23
N ASP A 101 33.58 10.25 -14.30
CA ASP A 101 34.09 9.05 -13.65
C ASP A 101 34.10 9.17 -12.13
N THR A 102 34.39 10.36 -11.58
CA THR A 102 34.33 10.59 -10.13
C THR A 102 32.90 10.45 -9.60
N GLU A 103 31.92 11.06 -10.26
CA GLU A 103 30.51 10.96 -9.88
C GLU A 103 29.97 9.54 -10.03
N ARG A 104 30.35 8.84 -11.10
CA ARG A 104 29.98 7.43 -11.30
C ARG A 104 30.54 6.56 -10.17
N LEU A 105 31.81 6.73 -9.80
CA LEU A 105 32.43 5.98 -8.71
C LEU A 105 31.76 6.29 -7.37
N GLN A 106 31.38 7.54 -7.10
CA GLN A 106 30.62 7.90 -5.91
C GLN A 106 29.25 7.20 -5.87
N ARG A 107 28.51 7.17 -6.99
CA ARG A 107 27.23 6.42 -7.09
C ARG A 107 27.42 4.93 -6.84
N ILE A 108 28.43 4.31 -7.47
CA ILE A 108 28.76 2.90 -7.25
C ILE A 108 29.03 2.63 -5.77
N ASN A 109 29.84 3.47 -5.13
CA ASN A 109 30.20 3.31 -3.73
C ASN A 109 28.99 3.48 -2.80
N SER A 110 28.15 4.48 -3.09
CA SER A 110 26.90 4.72 -2.37
C SER A 110 25.97 3.50 -2.42
N VAL A 111 25.74 2.95 -3.62
CA VAL A 111 24.89 1.75 -3.78
C VAL A 111 25.50 0.54 -3.08
N ARG A 112 26.80 0.28 -3.25
CA ARG A 112 27.44 -0.91 -2.68
C ARG A 112 27.57 -0.89 -1.16
N LYS A 113 27.67 0.30 -0.56
CA LYS A 113 27.65 0.50 0.90
C LYS A 113 26.24 0.58 1.47
N SER A 114 25.22 0.70 0.63
CA SER A 114 23.84 0.72 1.11
C SER A 114 23.45 -0.61 1.75
N PRO A 115 22.52 -0.63 2.72
CA PRO A 115 22.06 -1.86 3.35
C PRO A 115 21.54 -2.87 2.33
N ALA A 116 21.68 -4.17 2.61
CA ALA A 116 21.25 -5.24 1.70
C ALA A 116 19.79 -5.06 1.23
N ALA A 117 18.89 -4.62 2.12
CA ALA A 117 17.48 -4.35 1.78
C ALA A 117 17.32 -3.26 0.71
N ALA A 118 18.14 -2.20 0.76
CA ALA A 118 18.12 -1.13 -0.23
C ALA A 118 18.63 -1.62 -1.59
N GLN A 119 19.70 -2.41 -1.60
CA GLN A 119 20.22 -3.03 -2.83
C GLN A 119 19.17 -3.95 -3.49
N ILE A 120 18.49 -4.78 -2.69
CA ILE A 120 17.42 -5.66 -3.16
C ILE A 120 16.28 -4.85 -3.79
N LYS A 121 15.85 -3.76 -3.15
CA LYS A 121 14.79 -2.87 -3.67
C LYS A 121 15.16 -2.30 -5.03
N ILE A 122 16.40 -1.82 -5.20
CA ILE A 122 16.89 -1.29 -6.49
C ILE A 122 16.83 -2.36 -7.58
N VAL A 123 17.25 -3.59 -7.27
CA VAL A 123 17.20 -4.72 -8.22
C VAL A 123 15.75 -5.06 -8.61
N ILE A 124 14.83 -5.13 -7.64
CA ILE A 124 13.41 -5.40 -7.90
C ILE A 124 12.79 -4.31 -8.79
N GLU A 125 13.08 -3.03 -8.51
CA GLU A 125 12.60 -1.91 -9.31
C GLU A 125 13.13 -1.97 -10.76
N LEU A 126 14.38 -2.39 -10.97
CA LEU A 126 14.92 -2.61 -12.31
C LEU A 126 14.17 -3.74 -13.04
N LEU A 127 13.98 -4.88 -12.38
CA LEU A 127 13.27 -6.03 -12.97
C LEU A 127 11.81 -5.70 -13.29
N GLU A 128 11.16 -4.90 -12.44
CA GLU A 128 9.80 -4.42 -12.65
C GLU A 128 9.70 -3.48 -13.87
N LYS A 129 10.68 -2.60 -14.07
CA LYS A 129 10.70 -1.68 -15.22
C LYS A 129 11.03 -2.39 -16.53
N THR A 130 12.02 -3.27 -16.50
CA THR A 130 12.52 -3.96 -17.70
C THR A 130 11.63 -5.12 -18.14
N ARG A 131 10.93 -5.77 -17.19
CA ARG A 131 10.09 -6.96 -17.43
C ARG A 131 10.84 -8.09 -18.15
N GLN A 132 12.16 -8.12 -18.05
CA GLN A 132 13.05 -9.09 -18.71
C GLN A 132 13.78 -9.95 -17.68
N ALA A 133 14.24 -11.11 -18.13
CA ALA A 133 15.13 -11.97 -17.36
C ALA A 133 16.56 -11.47 -17.54
N LEU A 134 17.18 -10.99 -16.47
CA LEU A 134 18.53 -10.40 -16.47
C LEU A 134 19.52 -11.26 -15.71
N THR A 135 20.76 -11.29 -16.18
CA THR A 135 21.88 -11.88 -15.46
C THR A 135 22.38 -10.96 -14.35
N ALA A 136 23.09 -11.51 -13.36
CA ALA A 136 23.69 -10.70 -12.29
C ALA A 136 24.65 -9.63 -12.82
N ASP A 137 25.36 -9.91 -13.92
CA ASP A 137 26.29 -8.98 -14.54
C ASP A 137 25.55 -7.81 -15.20
N GLN A 138 24.48 -8.09 -15.96
CA GLN A 138 23.61 -7.05 -16.52
C GLN A 138 22.98 -6.17 -15.44
N ILE A 139 22.56 -6.78 -14.32
CA ILE A 139 22.01 -6.03 -13.18
C ILE A 139 23.07 -5.15 -12.55
N ASN A 140 24.31 -5.65 -12.39
CA ASN A 140 25.43 -4.88 -11.85
C ASN A 140 25.82 -3.72 -12.77
N GLU A 141 25.73 -3.88 -14.09
CA GLU A 141 25.97 -2.78 -15.03
C GLU A 141 24.90 -1.68 -14.92
N ALA A 142 23.63 -2.07 -14.77
CA ALA A 142 22.51 -1.13 -14.71
C ALA A 142 22.33 -0.47 -13.34
N THR A 143 22.63 -1.16 -12.25
CA THR A 143 22.34 -0.71 -10.87
C THR A 143 23.56 -0.55 -9.98
N TYR A 144 24.72 -1.07 -10.38
CA TYR A 144 25.95 -1.16 -9.58
C TYR A 144 25.88 -2.08 -8.36
N VAL A 145 24.77 -2.80 -8.17
CA VAL A 145 24.60 -3.81 -7.13
C VAL A 145 25.39 -5.06 -7.53
N HIS A 146 26.34 -5.45 -6.68
CA HIS A 146 27.17 -6.62 -6.93
C HIS A 146 26.58 -7.86 -6.26
N ILE A 147 25.68 -8.53 -6.98
CA ILE A 147 24.88 -9.66 -6.46
C ILE A 147 25.79 -10.84 -6.05
N HIS A 148 26.71 -11.28 -6.91
CA HIS A 148 27.56 -12.44 -6.62
C HIS A 148 28.62 -12.19 -5.54
N GLY A 149 29.07 -10.95 -5.34
CA GLY A 149 30.00 -10.62 -4.27
C GLY A 149 29.34 -10.41 -2.91
N ASN A 150 28.00 -10.35 -2.85
CA ASN A 150 27.26 -10.24 -1.59
C ASN A 150 26.25 -11.40 -1.46
N LYS A 151 26.68 -12.44 -0.73
CA LYS A 151 25.87 -13.64 -0.49
C LYS A 151 24.51 -13.34 0.13
N GLU A 152 24.43 -12.37 1.06
CA GLU A 152 23.18 -12.00 1.71
C GLU A 152 22.17 -11.43 0.71
N VAL A 153 22.62 -10.59 -0.22
CA VAL A 153 21.76 -10.01 -1.28
C VAL A 153 21.30 -11.10 -2.24
N PHE A 154 22.20 -12.00 -2.66
CA PHE A 154 21.84 -13.13 -3.52
C PHE A 154 20.79 -14.05 -2.86
N ASP A 155 21.03 -14.48 -1.62
CA ASP A 155 20.13 -15.39 -0.91
C ASP A 155 18.75 -14.75 -0.67
N ARG A 156 18.70 -13.45 -0.34
CA ARG A 156 17.44 -12.73 -0.16
C ARG A 156 16.71 -12.47 -1.48
N LEU A 157 17.42 -12.20 -2.58
CA LEU A 157 16.81 -12.07 -3.91
C LEU A 157 16.22 -13.40 -4.38
N LYS A 158 16.97 -14.48 -4.22
CA LYS A 158 16.52 -15.83 -4.61
C LYS A 158 15.27 -16.28 -3.86
N ASN A 159 15.13 -15.91 -2.59
CA ASN A 159 13.98 -16.24 -1.76
C ASN A 159 12.86 -15.19 -1.78
N ASN A 160 12.98 -14.14 -2.61
CA ASN A 160 12.01 -13.04 -2.61
C ASN A 160 10.73 -13.44 -3.37
N PRO A 161 9.52 -13.16 -2.84
CA PRO A 161 8.27 -13.48 -3.54
C PRO A 161 8.08 -12.73 -4.87
N LYS A 162 8.72 -11.56 -5.03
CA LYS A 162 8.66 -10.73 -6.25
C LYS A 162 9.73 -11.06 -7.29
N VAL A 163 10.60 -12.02 -7.03
CA VAL A 163 11.70 -12.39 -7.94
C VAL A 163 11.61 -13.87 -8.27
N HIS A 164 11.75 -14.20 -9.54
CA HIS A 164 11.92 -15.56 -10.01
C HIS A 164 13.38 -15.75 -10.42
N PHE A 165 14.01 -16.80 -9.90
CA PHE A 165 15.40 -17.13 -10.20
C PHE A 165 15.45 -18.50 -10.89
N VAL A 166 15.84 -18.52 -12.17
CA VAL A 166 15.92 -19.75 -12.98
C VAL A 166 17.31 -19.86 -13.58
N GLY A 167 18.01 -20.93 -13.23
CA GLY A 167 19.39 -21.15 -13.66
C GLY A 167 20.32 -20.05 -13.12
N ASN A 168 20.53 -19.01 -13.91
CA ASN A 168 21.33 -17.84 -13.56
C ASN A 168 20.67 -16.50 -13.95
N LEU A 169 19.36 -16.51 -14.19
CA LEU A 169 18.59 -15.35 -14.61
C LEU A 169 17.61 -14.95 -13.50
N PHE A 170 17.53 -13.64 -13.25
CA PHE A 170 16.55 -13.02 -12.37
C PHE A 170 15.47 -12.36 -13.22
N SER A 171 14.21 -12.69 -12.96
CA SER A 171 13.07 -12.03 -13.60
C SER A 171 12.06 -11.57 -12.55
N TYR A 172 11.27 -10.55 -12.87
CA TYR A 172 10.19 -10.11 -11.99
C TYR A 172 9.07 -11.15 -11.91
N LYS A 173 8.52 -11.35 -10.71
CA LYS A 173 7.37 -12.21 -10.46
C LYS A 173 6.24 -11.37 -9.87
N SER A 174 5.16 -11.20 -10.64
CA SER A 174 3.92 -10.60 -10.13
C SER A 174 3.18 -11.59 -9.22
N LYS A 175 2.28 -11.08 -8.37
CA LYS A 175 1.58 -11.88 -7.36
C LYS A 175 0.85 -13.09 -7.96
N TYR A 176 0.19 -12.89 -9.11
CA TYR A 176 -0.64 -13.90 -9.77
C TYR A 176 -0.06 -14.46 -11.07
N GLY A 177 1.08 -13.96 -11.54
CA GLY A 177 1.74 -14.47 -12.77
C GLY A 177 0.90 -14.31 -14.05
N VAL A 178 0.00 -13.33 -14.10
CA VAL A 178 -0.87 -13.08 -15.25
C VAL A 178 -0.10 -12.35 -16.35
N ASN A 179 -0.19 -12.84 -17.59
CA ASN A 179 0.51 -12.29 -18.75
C ASN A 179 -0.40 -11.97 -19.95
N GLY A 180 -1.61 -11.49 -19.70
CA GLY A 180 -2.52 -11.02 -20.75
C GLY A 180 -3.97 -10.93 -20.29
N LYS A 181 -4.80 -10.32 -21.14
CA LYS A 181 -6.22 -10.02 -20.87
C LYS A 181 -7.07 -11.26 -20.55
N ASP A 182 -6.90 -12.36 -21.28
CA ASP A 182 -7.74 -13.56 -21.08
C ASP A 182 -7.47 -14.25 -19.73
N LYS A 183 -6.20 -14.29 -19.34
CA LYS A 183 -5.78 -14.81 -18.03
C LYS A 183 -6.17 -13.87 -16.90
N LEU A 184 -6.16 -12.56 -17.14
CA LEU A 184 -6.64 -11.56 -16.19
C LEU A 184 -8.13 -11.76 -15.92
N LEU A 185 -8.94 -11.90 -16.96
CA LEU A 185 -10.37 -12.16 -16.81
C LEU A 185 -10.64 -13.48 -16.09
N SER A 186 -9.89 -14.53 -16.44
CA SER A 186 -9.96 -15.83 -15.77
C SER A 186 -9.58 -15.75 -14.28
N LEU A 187 -8.63 -14.88 -13.92
CA LEU A 187 -8.26 -14.63 -12.54
C LEU A 187 -9.39 -13.92 -11.80
N ILE A 188 -9.91 -12.81 -12.35
CA ILE A 188 -10.98 -12.02 -11.74
C ILE A 188 -12.22 -12.90 -11.45
N ARG A 189 -12.59 -13.79 -12.37
CA ARG A 189 -13.71 -14.73 -12.19
C ARG A 189 -13.52 -15.72 -11.03
N LYS A 190 -12.28 -15.98 -10.59
CA LYS A 190 -12.00 -16.85 -9.43
C LYS A 190 -12.15 -16.11 -8.10
N PHE A 191 -12.18 -14.79 -8.11
CA PHE A 191 -12.30 -13.95 -6.91
C PHE A 191 -13.65 -13.21 -6.93
N PRO A 192 -14.75 -13.88 -6.53
CA PRO A 192 -16.07 -13.24 -6.49
C PRO A 192 -16.12 -12.07 -5.50
N ASP A 193 -15.29 -12.11 -4.46
CA ASP A 193 -15.16 -11.07 -3.44
C ASP A 193 -14.39 -9.82 -3.91
N GLY A 194 -13.88 -9.86 -5.15
CA GLY A 194 -13.14 -8.78 -5.76
C GLY A 194 -11.62 -8.91 -5.62
N LEU A 195 -10.92 -8.22 -6.51
CA LEU A 195 -9.47 -8.23 -6.64
C LEU A 195 -8.95 -6.80 -6.63
N ALA A 196 -8.07 -6.45 -5.70
CA ALA A 196 -7.55 -5.09 -5.60
C ALA A 196 -6.66 -4.73 -6.81
N VAL A 197 -6.90 -3.57 -7.42
CA VAL A 197 -6.15 -3.10 -8.61
C VAL A 197 -4.65 -3.00 -8.30
N ALA A 198 -4.29 -2.62 -7.07
CA ALA A 198 -2.90 -2.51 -6.62
C ALA A 198 -2.11 -3.83 -6.69
N GLU A 199 -2.78 -4.98 -6.67
CA GLU A 199 -2.13 -6.30 -6.71
C GLU A 199 -1.96 -6.87 -8.12
N ILE A 200 -2.68 -6.28 -9.09
CA ILE A 200 -2.69 -6.72 -10.49
C ILE A 200 -2.03 -5.70 -11.42
N LYS A 201 -1.92 -4.43 -11.01
CA LYS A 201 -1.26 -3.38 -11.81
C LYS A 201 0.19 -3.72 -12.18
N ASP A 202 0.86 -4.53 -11.37
CA ASP A 202 2.23 -4.96 -11.60
C ASP A 202 2.33 -6.26 -12.42
N ALA A 203 1.22 -6.81 -12.93
CA ALA A 203 1.23 -8.06 -13.68
C ALA A 203 1.90 -7.91 -15.05
N TYR A 204 1.47 -6.92 -15.84
CA TYR A 204 2.06 -6.57 -17.14
C TYR A 204 1.76 -5.11 -17.50
N LEU A 205 2.45 -4.56 -18.50
CA LEU A 205 2.43 -3.12 -18.80
C LEU A 205 1.04 -2.59 -19.21
N ALA A 206 0.24 -3.38 -19.92
CA ALA A 206 -1.06 -2.99 -20.46
C ALA A 206 -2.25 -3.31 -19.54
N VAL A 207 -2.03 -3.75 -18.29
CA VAL A 207 -3.10 -4.19 -17.38
C VAL A 207 -4.20 -3.14 -17.21
N LEU A 208 -3.83 -1.88 -17.03
CA LEU A 208 -4.80 -0.81 -16.78
C LEU A 208 -5.71 -0.55 -17.98
N GLU A 209 -5.13 -0.59 -19.19
CA GLU A 209 -5.91 -0.44 -20.44
C GLU A 209 -6.80 -1.65 -20.68
N ASP A 210 -6.30 -2.86 -20.42
CA ASP A 210 -7.08 -4.08 -20.54
C ASP A 210 -8.23 -4.14 -19.52
N LEU A 211 -8.00 -3.70 -18.28
CA LEU A 211 -9.05 -3.56 -17.26
C LEU A 211 -10.12 -2.57 -17.70
N LYS A 212 -9.71 -1.43 -18.26
CA LYS A 212 -10.64 -0.43 -18.79
C LYS A 212 -11.43 -0.98 -19.97
N ALA A 213 -10.80 -1.76 -20.85
CA ALA A 213 -11.46 -2.43 -21.95
C ALA A 213 -12.44 -3.51 -21.47
N LEU A 214 -12.10 -4.28 -20.43
CA LEU A 214 -12.98 -5.27 -19.80
C LEU A 214 -14.17 -4.63 -19.09
N LYS A 215 -13.98 -3.44 -18.51
CA LYS A 215 -15.08 -2.63 -17.98
C LYS A 215 -16.00 -2.13 -19.09
N ALA A 216 -15.43 -1.64 -20.19
CA ALA A 216 -16.19 -1.14 -21.33
C ALA A 216 -16.98 -2.26 -22.05
N SER A 217 -16.46 -3.50 -22.07
CA SER A 217 -17.19 -4.66 -22.58
C SER A 217 -18.24 -5.20 -21.61
N GLY A 218 -18.23 -4.75 -20.35
CA GLY A 218 -19.14 -5.22 -19.31
C GLY A 218 -18.82 -6.62 -18.79
N ASP A 219 -17.58 -7.10 -18.97
CA ASP A 219 -17.12 -8.38 -18.42
C ASP A 219 -16.70 -8.27 -16.94
N VAL A 220 -16.42 -7.05 -16.49
CA VAL A 220 -15.82 -6.74 -15.19
C VAL A 220 -16.38 -5.41 -14.66
N CYS A 221 -16.68 -5.36 -13.37
CA CYS A 221 -17.07 -4.14 -12.68
C CYS A 221 -15.89 -3.56 -11.88
N LEU A 222 -15.54 -2.30 -12.18
CA LEU A 222 -14.52 -1.56 -11.45
C LEU A 222 -15.19 -0.62 -10.45
N VAL A 223 -15.03 -0.91 -9.16
CA VAL A 223 -15.52 -0.08 -8.06
C VAL A 223 -14.35 0.73 -7.52
N ALA A 224 -14.40 2.05 -7.72
CA ALA A 224 -13.43 2.94 -7.11
C ALA A 224 -13.70 3.04 -5.60
N SER A 225 -12.63 2.94 -4.81
CA SER A 225 -12.72 3.18 -3.37
C SER A 225 -13.01 4.66 -3.13
N THR A 226 -13.83 4.97 -2.14
CA THR A 226 -14.20 6.36 -1.78
C THR A 226 -13.03 7.15 -1.21
N THR A 227 -11.92 6.48 -0.90
CA THR A 227 -10.68 7.11 -0.45
C THR A 227 -9.74 7.38 -1.62
N LYS A 228 -9.23 8.61 -1.72
CA LYS A 228 -8.43 9.11 -2.87
C LYS A 228 -7.12 8.33 -3.14
N SER A 229 -6.72 7.44 -2.24
CA SER A 229 -5.44 6.72 -2.28
C SER A 229 -5.57 5.26 -2.69
N ASP A 230 -6.78 4.73 -2.79
CA ASP A 230 -7.01 3.32 -3.04
C ASP A 230 -7.47 3.13 -4.49
N GLU A 231 -6.66 2.40 -5.26
CA GLU A 231 -6.77 2.26 -6.72
C GLU A 231 -8.03 1.49 -7.17
N GLY A 232 -8.85 1.06 -6.21
CA GLY A 232 -10.14 0.42 -6.40
C GLY A 232 -10.06 -1.11 -6.38
N VAL A 233 -11.24 -1.73 -6.44
CA VAL A 233 -11.41 -3.17 -6.44
C VAL A 233 -12.14 -3.59 -7.71
N VAL A 234 -11.64 -4.66 -8.33
CA VAL A 234 -12.12 -5.25 -9.56
C VAL A 234 -12.98 -6.46 -9.25
N TYR A 235 -14.23 -6.45 -9.68
CA TYR A 235 -15.17 -7.56 -9.48
C TYR A 235 -15.51 -8.24 -10.80
N PRO A 236 -15.62 -9.58 -10.84
CA PRO A 236 -16.20 -10.24 -11.99
C PRO A 236 -17.65 -9.79 -12.17
N GLU A 237 -18.09 -9.68 -13.41
CA GLU A 237 -19.53 -9.54 -13.69
C GLU A 237 -20.21 -10.90 -13.46
N ILE A 238 -20.83 -11.08 -12.30
CA ILE A 238 -21.41 -12.37 -11.88
C ILE A 238 -22.89 -12.46 -12.29
N ASP A 239 -23.62 -11.35 -12.36
CA ASP A 239 -25.08 -11.39 -12.37
C ASP A 239 -25.68 -11.02 -13.74
N PRO A 240 -26.36 -11.94 -14.45
CA PRO A 240 -27.14 -11.57 -15.63
C PRO A 240 -28.27 -10.56 -15.33
N MET A 241 -28.70 -10.37 -14.08
CA MET A 241 -29.65 -9.33 -13.69
C MET A 241 -29.06 -7.91 -13.69
N SER A 242 -27.72 -7.75 -13.69
CA SER A 242 -27.10 -6.43 -13.80
C SER A 242 -27.33 -5.75 -15.16
N LYS A 243 -27.72 -6.53 -16.17
CA LYS A 243 -28.08 -6.06 -17.51
C LYS A 243 -29.47 -5.42 -17.56
N ILE A 244 -30.26 -5.49 -16.48
CA ILE A 244 -31.55 -4.83 -16.38
C ILE A 244 -31.29 -3.33 -16.28
N LYS A 245 -31.48 -2.64 -17.39
CA LYS A 245 -31.42 -1.18 -17.45
C LYS A 245 -32.65 -0.62 -16.74
N PHE A 246 -32.42 0.09 -15.65
CA PHE A 246 -33.43 0.96 -15.04
C PHE A 246 -33.17 2.39 -15.50
N ASP A 247 -34.21 3.03 -16.04
CA ASP A 247 -34.20 4.46 -16.30
C ASP A 247 -34.00 5.22 -14.97
N ASP A 248 -33.30 6.35 -15.02
CA ASP A 248 -33.00 7.12 -13.81
C ASP A 248 -34.29 7.64 -13.14
N ASP A 249 -35.32 7.93 -13.93
CA ASP A 249 -36.67 8.28 -13.48
C ASP A 249 -37.36 7.18 -12.65
N LEU A 250 -36.93 5.91 -12.80
CA LEU A 250 -37.41 4.78 -11.98
C LEU A 250 -36.54 4.55 -10.74
N LYS A 251 -35.28 5.02 -10.72
CA LYS A 251 -34.35 4.81 -9.60
C LYS A 251 -34.61 5.76 -8.44
N GLU A 252 -34.94 7.02 -8.72
CA GLU A 252 -35.26 8.00 -7.69
C GLU A 252 -36.48 7.61 -6.84
N PRO A 253 -37.66 7.30 -7.40
CA PRO A 253 -38.84 7.01 -6.61
C PRO A 253 -38.65 5.79 -5.71
N VAL A 254 -37.93 4.75 -6.14
CA VAL A 254 -37.69 3.54 -5.32
C VAL A 254 -36.95 3.85 -4.01
N ARG A 255 -36.07 4.85 -3.99
CA ARG A 255 -35.33 5.22 -2.77
C ARG A 255 -36.22 5.94 -1.75
N TYR A 256 -37.25 6.64 -2.21
CA TYR A 256 -38.10 7.48 -1.36
C TYR A 256 -39.47 6.86 -1.06
N LEU A 257 -39.97 5.92 -1.88
CA LEU A 257 -41.29 5.32 -1.71
C LEU A 257 -41.35 4.09 -0.81
N LEU A 258 -40.23 3.50 -0.40
CA LEU A 258 -40.28 2.27 0.42
C LEU A 258 -40.81 2.58 1.84
N PRO A 259 -41.99 2.06 2.22
CA PRO A 259 -42.53 2.29 3.55
C PRO A 259 -41.60 1.64 4.60
N ARG A 260 -41.32 2.36 5.68
CA ARG A 260 -40.38 1.90 6.72
C ARG A 260 -40.97 0.82 7.62
N ASP A 261 -42.30 0.75 7.73
CA ASP A 261 -42.99 -0.20 8.60
C ASP A 261 -43.81 -1.21 7.78
N MET A 262 -43.65 -2.50 8.12
CA MET A 262 -44.42 -3.61 7.57
C MET A 262 -45.93 -3.46 7.76
N LEU A 263 -46.39 -2.79 8.83
CA LEU A 263 -47.83 -2.53 9.03
C LEU A 263 -48.39 -1.60 7.95
N ASP A 264 -47.62 -0.58 7.55
CA ASP A 264 -48.05 0.38 6.55
C ASP A 264 -48.10 -0.29 5.17
N ILE A 265 -47.12 -1.16 4.87
CA ILE A 265 -47.10 -1.98 3.66
C ILE A 265 -48.33 -2.89 3.59
N GLU A 266 -48.62 -3.65 4.66
CA GLU A 266 -49.77 -4.57 4.67
C GLU A 266 -51.11 -3.83 4.58
N LYS A 267 -51.22 -2.64 5.19
CA LYS A 267 -52.42 -1.79 5.12
C LYS A 267 -52.65 -1.23 3.71
N GLU A 268 -51.59 -0.77 3.04
CA GLU A 268 -51.68 -0.31 1.64
C GLU A 268 -52.00 -1.46 0.68
N LEU A 269 -51.40 -2.64 0.88
CA LEU A 269 -51.72 -3.83 0.09
C LEU A 269 -53.20 -4.24 0.24
N GLN A 270 -53.72 -4.25 1.48
CA GLN A 270 -55.14 -4.55 1.74
C GLN A 270 -56.07 -3.50 1.13
N LYS A 271 -55.72 -2.22 1.22
CA LYS A 271 -56.46 -1.12 0.59
C LYS A 271 -56.54 -1.30 -0.94
N ASN A 272 -55.47 -1.83 -1.55
CA ASN A 272 -55.38 -2.09 -2.98
C ASN A 272 -55.88 -3.50 -3.39
N GLY A 273 -56.48 -4.27 -2.46
CA GLY A 273 -57.03 -5.60 -2.72
C GLY A 273 -55.97 -6.69 -2.96
N GLN A 274 -54.70 -6.43 -2.67
CA GLN A 274 -53.61 -7.39 -2.78
C GLN A 274 -53.57 -8.29 -1.52
N PRO A 275 -53.41 -9.62 -1.68
CA PRO A 275 -53.36 -10.52 -0.54
C PRO A 275 -52.06 -10.34 0.27
N THR A 276 -52.19 -10.07 1.56
CA THR A 276 -51.05 -10.02 2.47
C THR A 276 -50.68 -11.43 2.91
N ARG A 277 -49.48 -11.90 2.52
CA ARG A 277 -48.95 -13.22 2.91
C ARG A 277 -48.65 -13.33 4.40
N THR A 278 -48.45 -12.20 5.08
CA THR A 278 -48.11 -12.14 6.48
C THR A 278 -49.03 -11.16 7.20
N ASN A 279 -49.32 -11.39 8.47
CA ASN A 279 -50.09 -10.48 9.32
C ASN A 279 -49.15 -9.91 10.40
N ALA A 280 -48.53 -8.78 10.11
CA ALA A 280 -47.60 -8.07 10.99
C ALA A 280 -48.28 -7.56 12.27
N ALA A 281 -49.56 -7.20 12.22
CA ALA A 281 -50.31 -6.78 13.41
C ALA A 281 -50.42 -7.92 14.43
N LYS A 282 -50.79 -9.12 13.97
CA LYS A 282 -50.85 -10.32 14.80
C LYS A 282 -49.47 -10.69 15.34
N ARG A 283 -48.43 -10.68 14.49
CA ARG A 283 -47.05 -10.97 14.93
C ARG A 283 -46.53 -9.98 15.98
N ARG A 284 -46.83 -8.69 15.85
CA ARG A 284 -46.47 -7.68 16.87
C ARG A 284 -47.21 -7.91 18.18
N ALA A 285 -48.50 -8.24 18.12
CA ALA A 285 -49.29 -8.57 19.30
C ALA A 285 -48.72 -9.81 20.00
N ASP A 286 -48.42 -10.87 19.26
CA ASP A 286 -47.85 -12.11 19.79
C ASP A 286 -46.44 -11.89 20.39
N ALA A 287 -45.61 -11.05 19.76
CA ALA A 287 -44.29 -10.68 20.29
C ALA A 287 -44.38 -9.83 21.57
N GLN A 288 -45.35 -8.91 21.66
CA GLN A 288 -45.60 -8.17 22.90
C GLN A 288 -46.09 -9.07 24.02
N ILE A 289 -46.92 -10.07 23.71
CA ILE A 289 -47.37 -11.08 24.67
C ILE A 289 -46.20 -11.95 25.15
N LEU A 290 -45.24 -12.28 24.27
CA LEU A 290 -44.03 -13.02 24.64
C LEU A 290 -43.09 -12.22 25.55
N LEU A 291 -42.90 -10.93 25.27
CA LEU A 291 -42.03 -10.04 26.06
C LEU A 291 -42.70 -9.60 27.38
N TYR A 292 -44.01 -9.43 27.36
CA TYR A 292 -44.82 -9.00 28.51
C TYR A 292 -46.04 -9.92 28.62
N PRO A 293 -45.85 -11.15 29.15
CA PRO A 293 -46.95 -12.07 29.33
C PRO A 293 -48.04 -11.41 30.18
N PRO A 294 -49.31 -11.43 29.73
CA PRO A 294 -50.40 -10.85 30.49
C PRO A 294 -50.45 -11.52 31.86
N LYS A 295 -50.54 -10.71 32.91
CA LYS A 295 -50.63 -11.21 34.29
C LYS A 295 -51.76 -12.25 34.34
N PRO A 296 -51.53 -13.42 34.97
CA PRO A 296 -52.55 -14.45 35.05
C PRO A 296 -53.81 -13.83 35.62
N ASN A 297 -54.90 -13.95 34.86
CA ASN A 297 -56.20 -13.44 35.23
C ASN A 297 -56.54 -14.07 36.59
N LYS A 298 -56.43 -13.30 37.67
CA LYS A 298 -56.88 -13.74 38.99
C LYS A 298 -58.39 -13.88 38.84
N SER A 299 -58.86 -15.08 38.52
CA SER A 299 -60.27 -15.42 38.51
C SER A 299 -60.85 -14.88 39.80
N LYS A 300 -61.77 -13.91 39.72
CA LYS A 300 -62.48 -13.38 40.89
C LYS A 300 -63.00 -14.59 41.66
N LYS A 301 -62.42 -14.88 42.83
CA LYS A 301 -62.89 -15.98 43.68
C LYS A 301 -64.35 -15.68 43.99
N LYS A 302 -65.26 -16.52 43.49
CA LYS A 302 -66.67 -16.43 43.88
C LYS A 302 -66.74 -16.57 45.41
N PRO A 303 -67.51 -15.72 46.12
CA PRO A 303 -67.67 -15.89 47.56
C PRO A 303 -68.27 -17.28 47.80
N ARG A 304 -67.56 -18.13 48.55
CA ARG A 304 -68.09 -19.43 48.95
C ARG A 304 -69.04 -19.18 50.12
N GLY A 305 -70.34 -19.28 49.88
CA GLY A 305 -71.34 -19.30 50.94
C GLY A 305 -71.13 -20.49 51.87
N LEU A 306 -71.55 -20.33 53.13
CA LEU A 306 -71.54 -21.37 54.15
C LEU A 306 -72.35 -22.58 53.67
N THR A 307 -71.69 -23.72 53.48
CA THR A 307 -72.37 -24.97 53.12
C THR A 307 -72.88 -25.68 54.38
N SER A 308 -73.93 -26.51 54.25
CA SER A 308 -74.58 -27.23 55.35
C SER A 308 -73.66 -28.14 56.19
N ARG A 309 -72.44 -28.41 55.71
CA ARG A 309 -71.39 -29.14 56.44
C ARG A 309 -70.54 -28.28 57.36
N THR A 310 -70.72 -26.96 57.37
CA THR A 310 -69.92 -26.05 58.19
C THR A 310 -70.46 -26.04 59.62
N LYS A 311 -69.71 -26.62 60.56
CA LYS A 311 -70.10 -26.64 61.98
C LYS A 311 -69.88 -25.27 62.61
N LEU A 312 -70.97 -24.57 62.91
CA LEU A 312 -70.95 -23.31 63.64
C LEU A 312 -70.87 -23.60 65.14
N THR A 313 -69.85 -23.08 65.81
CA THR A 313 -69.61 -23.28 67.26
C THR A 313 -70.54 -22.44 68.14
N ASN A 314 -71.26 -21.48 67.55
CA ASN A 314 -72.10 -20.51 68.26
C ASN A 314 -73.60 -20.80 68.11
N ALA A 315 -73.98 -22.07 68.08
CA ALA A 315 -75.38 -22.49 67.88
C ALA A 315 -76.35 -22.02 68.98
N HIS A 316 -75.84 -21.58 70.13
CA HIS A 316 -76.61 -21.11 71.29
C HIS A 316 -77.03 -19.62 71.20
N LEU A 317 -76.62 -18.89 70.16
CA LEU A 317 -76.97 -17.48 69.94
C LEU A 317 -77.70 -17.33 68.59
N PRO A 318 -79.03 -17.54 68.54
CA PRO A 318 -79.78 -17.58 67.29
C PRO A 318 -79.91 -16.21 66.60
N GLU A 319 -79.79 -15.11 67.34
CA GLU A 319 -79.89 -13.74 66.81
C GLU A 319 -78.81 -13.43 65.76
N LEU A 320 -77.64 -14.06 65.86
CA LEU A 320 -76.51 -13.86 64.92
C LEU A 320 -76.75 -14.44 63.52
N PHE A 321 -77.80 -15.24 63.33
CA PHE A 321 -78.08 -15.93 62.06
C PHE A 321 -79.39 -15.47 61.40
N MET A 322 -80.05 -14.45 61.94
CA MET A 322 -81.34 -13.97 61.41
C MET A 322 -81.21 -13.33 60.01
N ASP A 323 -80.05 -12.77 59.68
CA ASP A 323 -79.79 -12.11 58.39
C ASP A 323 -79.37 -13.08 57.27
N LEU A 324 -79.30 -14.39 57.55
CA LEU A 324 -78.88 -15.42 56.57
C LEU A 324 -80.06 -16.13 55.88
N LYS A 325 -81.30 -15.73 56.18
CA LYS A 325 -82.51 -16.22 55.50
C LYS A 325 -83.00 -15.22 54.45
N THR A 326 -82.21 -15.05 53.37
CA THR A 326 -82.68 -14.44 52.13
C THR A 326 -81.93 -15.00 50.93
#